data_AF-A0A9E6WEN8-F1
#
_entry.id   AF-A0A9E6WEN8-F1
#
_cell.length_a   1.000
_cell.length_b   1.000
_cell.length_c   1.000
_cell.angle_alpha   90.00
_cell.angle_beta   90.00
_cell.angle_gamma   90.00
#
_symmetry.space_group_name_H-M   'P 1'
#
loop_
_entity.id
_entity.type
_entity.pdbx_description
1 polymer ?
#
loop_
_entity_poly.entity_id
_entity_poly.type
_entity_poly.pdbx_seq_one_letter_code
_entity_poly.pdbx_strand_id
1 'polypeptide(L)'
;MSLYSEKIRRWATDNRRTGCLPDADGVGEVGLEGNLVGRRLAARFTLKVALGRVADARYEVFGCGFSMAACAVAADLSIGYSLESINEIDAKRLASVLDGLPADRSYCAELAVDALQAAATSVLNGSNVVAASLKQDTEHGARVRFDDPLYSELVQTPQPESVSTEDRHLFACLMTVAVQESKHIAAVLGLEQSELDCLLSLFFPGQMENPLWKGSVSAQELPSECNEEVLSILLSHVPTDKGSNQNFVSRCLARIIAARTALPGHLWVAMGLTERPQLTAAINRHLPTLAKANHQNMRWKRFLYKQVCDLNGGVMCKAPNCGVCSDYNRCFVEEGSD
;
A
#
# COMPACT_ATOMS: atom_id res chain seq x y z
N MET A 1 17.11 0.63 1.61
CA MET A 1 17.11 0.82 3.08
C MET A 1 15.95 0.02 3.71
N SER A 2 16.13 -0.55 4.91
CA SER A 2 15.07 -1.32 5.58
C SER A 2 13.82 -0.45 5.80
N LEU A 3 12.64 -0.96 5.41
CA LEU A 3 11.33 -0.30 5.60
C LEU A 3 11.03 0.09 7.06
N TYR A 4 11.70 -0.58 8.02
CA TYR A 4 11.61 -0.25 9.44
C TYR A 4 12.84 0.54 9.86
N SER A 5 12.65 1.81 10.22
CA SER A 5 13.67 2.58 10.95
C SER A 5 13.98 1.90 12.29
N GLU A 6 15.16 2.15 12.84
CA GLU A 6 15.54 1.61 14.16
C GLU A 6 14.54 2.02 15.24
N LYS A 7 13.99 3.24 15.13
CA LYS A 7 12.98 3.77 16.02
C LYS A 7 11.65 3.01 15.91
N ILE A 8 11.19 2.71 14.70
CA ILE A 8 9.98 1.91 14.49
C ILE A 8 10.18 0.50 15.04
N ARG A 9 11.35 -0.14 14.83
CA ARG A 9 11.63 -1.47 15.40
C ARG A 9 11.58 -1.45 16.93
N ARG A 10 12.24 -0.47 17.54
CA ARG A 10 12.26 -0.30 19.00
C ARG A 10 10.85 -0.19 19.55
N TRP A 11 10.04 0.73 19.03
CA TRP A 11 8.66 0.93 19.48
C TRP A 11 7.76 -0.28 19.19
N ALA A 12 7.91 -0.94 18.04
CA ALA A 12 7.11 -2.11 17.70
C ALA A 12 7.36 -3.31 18.63
N THR A 13 8.53 -3.34 19.29
CA THR A 13 8.89 -4.38 20.27
C THR A 13 8.72 -3.94 21.73
N ASP A 14 8.32 -2.68 21.96
CA ASP A 14 8.11 -2.14 23.30
C ASP A 14 6.75 -2.56 23.85
N ASN A 15 6.75 -3.56 24.75
CA ASN A 15 5.53 -4.12 25.31
C ASN A 15 5.09 -3.45 26.62
N ARG A 16 5.71 -2.35 27.05
CA ARG A 16 5.43 -1.74 28.37
C ARG A 16 3.97 -1.29 28.52
N ARG A 17 3.32 -0.90 27.42
CA ARG A 17 1.93 -0.41 27.39
C ARG A 17 0.95 -1.38 26.71
N THR A 18 1.38 -2.58 26.37
CA THR A 18 0.50 -3.59 25.74
C THR A 18 -0.47 -4.18 26.78
N GLY A 19 -1.69 -4.48 26.34
CA GLY A 19 -2.74 -5.12 27.12
C GLY A 19 -3.93 -4.20 27.40
N CYS A 20 -4.76 -4.57 28.36
CA CYS A 20 -5.93 -3.80 28.78
C CYS A 20 -5.91 -3.54 30.30
N LEU A 21 -6.55 -2.45 30.71
CA LEU A 21 -6.82 -2.16 32.12
C LEU A 21 -8.23 -2.67 32.47
N PRO A 22 -8.38 -3.62 33.42
CA PRO A 22 -9.69 -4.15 33.81
C PRO A 22 -10.63 -3.09 34.40
N ASP A 23 -10.06 -2.07 35.04
CA ASP A 23 -10.76 -0.97 35.72
C ASP A 23 -10.53 0.38 35.01
N ALA A 24 -10.44 0.35 33.68
CA ALA A 24 -10.27 1.55 32.86
C ALA A 24 -11.40 2.56 33.08
N ASP A 25 -11.03 3.83 33.16
CA ASP A 25 -11.98 4.95 33.22
C ASP A 25 -12.50 5.32 31.82
N GLY A 26 -11.81 4.89 30.76
CA GLY A 26 -12.26 5.06 29.38
C GLY A 26 -11.72 4.01 28.43
N VAL A 27 -12.54 3.63 27.46
CA VAL A 27 -12.25 2.60 26.45
C VAL A 27 -12.60 3.14 25.06
N GLY A 28 -11.61 3.13 24.17
CA GLY A 28 -11.76 3.55 22.78
C GLY A 28 -11.41 2.41 21.84
N GLU A 29 -12.24 2.20 20.83
CA GLU A 29 -12.08 1.11 19.87
C GLU A 29 -12.18 1.62 18.44
N VAL A 30 -11.28 1.14 17.58
CA VAL A 30 -11.34 1.40 16.14
C VAL A 30 -11.23 0.07 15.40
N GLY A 31 -12.15 -0.18 14.46
CA GLY A 31 -12.13 -1.38 13.61
C GLY A 31 -12.55 -2.69 14.32
N LEU A 32 -13.09 -2.60 15.54
CA LEU A 32 -13.64 -3.73 16.31
C LEU A 32 -15.17 -3.88 16.18
N GLU A 33 -15.81 -3.09 15.33
CA GLU A 33 -17.27 -3.12 15.12
C GLU A 33 -17.71 -4.37 14.32
N GLY A 34 -18.81 -4.99 14.74
CA GLY A 34 -19.51 -6.07 14.02
C GLY A 34 -18.74 -7.40 13.93
N ASN A 35 -19.04 -8.20 12.90
CA ASN A 35 -18.46 -9.55 12.70
C ASN A 35 -17.00 -9.55 12.19
N LEU A 36 -16.29 -8.42 12.32
CA LEU A 36 -14.97 -8.17 11.73
C LEU A 36 -13.83 -8.15 12.77
N VAL A 37 -14.15 -8.38 14.05
CA VAL A 37 -13.19 -8.54 15.15
C VAL A 37 -12.13 -9.57 14.77
N GLY A 38 -10.86 -9.17 14.81
CA GLY A 38 -9.72 -10.02 14.44
C GLY A 38 -9.57 -10.30 12.94
N ARG A 39 -10.41 -9.75 12.07
CA ARG A 39 -10.28 -9.79 10.60
C ARG A 39 -9.88 -8.41 10.01
N ARG A 40 -10.21 -7.34 10.75
CA ARG A 40 -9.89 -5.90 10.65
C ARG A 40 -8.45 -5.46 10.96
N LEU A 41 -8.04 -4.24 10.62
CA LEU A 41 -6.95 -3.52 11.28
C LEU A 41 -7.68 -2.91 12.46
N ALA A 42 -7.22 -3.15 13.68
CA ALA A 42 -8.01 -2.76 14.83
C ALA A 42 -7.11 -2.33 15.97
N ALA A 43 -7.56 -1.35 16.74
CA ALA A 43 -6.89 -0.90 17.94
C ALA A 43 -7.94 -0.66 19.03
N ARG A 44 -7.57 -1.00 20.26
CA ARG A 44 -8.29 -0.68 21.49
C ARG A 44 -7.33 0.05 22.41
N PHE A 45 -7.79 1.16 22.97
CA PHE A 45 -7.11 1.87 24.04
C PHE A 45 -7.95 1.82 25.31
N THR A 46 -7.28 1.62 26.44
CA THR A 46 -7.86 1.71 27.78
C THR A 46 -7.08 2.72 28.61
N LEU A 47 -7.77 3.67 29.21
CA LEU A 47 -7.15 4.77 29.98
C LEU A 47 -7.56 4.70 31.44
N LYS A 48 -6.61 4.97 32.34
CA LYS A 48 -6.85 5.33 33.74
C LYS A 48 -6.55 6.80 33.92
N VAL A 49 -7.42 7.54 34.60
CA VAL A 49 -7.29 8.98 34.82
C VAL A 49 -7.22 9.27 36.31
N ALA A 50 -6.21 10.05 36.70
CA ALA A 50 -6.07 10.56 38.05
C ALA A 50 -5.83 12.07 37.99
N LEU A 51 -6.58 12.83 38.79
CA LEU A 51 -6.44 14.30 38.89
C LEU A 51 -6.54 15.01 37.53
N GLY A 52 -7.46 14.54 36.66
CA GLY A 52 -7.68 15.11 35.34
C GLY A 52 -6.58 14.81 34.30
N ARG A 53 -5.66 13.90 34.61
CA ARG A 53 -4.54 13.49 33.73
C ARG A 53 -4.49 11.98 33.56
N VAL A 54 -3.98 11.52 32.42
CA VAL A 54 -3.81 10.08 32.18
C VAL A 54 -2.73 9.53 33.10
N ALA A 55 -3.13 8.63 34.01
CA ALA A 55 -2.23 7.94 34.92
C ALA A 55 -1.65 6.67 34.30
N ASP A 56 -2.45 5.94 33.52
CA ASP A 56 -1.99 4.81 32.72
C ASP A 56 -2.79 4.71 31.41
N ALA A 57 -2.15 4.20 30.37
CA ALA A 57 -2.72 3.99 29.06
C ALA A 57 -2.22 2.66 28.52
N ARG A 58 -3.14 1.77 28.17
CA ARG A 58 -2.82 0.45 27.60
C ARG A 58 -3.52 0.27 26.27
N TYR A 59 -2.87 -0.49 25.38
CA TYR A 59 -3.42 -0.77 24.06
C TYR A 59 -3.39 -2.25 23.70
N GLU A 60 -4.37 -2.65 22.90
CA GLU A 60 -4.40 -3.90 22.17
C GLU A 60 -4.55 -3.56 20.69
N VAL A 61 -3.72 -4.14 19.83
CA VAL A 61 -3.75 -3.84 18.40
C VAL A 61 -3.63 -5.11 17.57
N PHE A 62 -4.49 -5.22 16.58
CA PHE A 62 -4.38 -6.20 15.51
C PHE A 62 -3.93 -5.47 14.24
N GLY A 63 -2.64 -5.52 13.95
CA GLY A 63 -2.01 -4.76 12.87
C GLY A 63 -0.56 -5.14 12.62
N CYS A 64 0.08 -4.43 11.69
CA CYS A 64 1.49 -4.64 11.34
C CYS A 64 2.44 -3.96 12.35
N GLY A 65 3.75 -4.13 12.18
CA GLY A 65 4.75 -3.51 13.06
C GLY A 65 4.66 -1.98 13.14
N PHE A 66 4.26 -1.30 12.06
CA PHE A 66 3.97 0.14 12.08
C PHE A 66 2.78 0.49 12.98
N SER A 67 1.74 -0.35 12.98
CA SER A 67 0.56 -0.19 13.85
C SER A 67 0.91 -0.41 15.32
N MET A 68 1.75 -1.42 15.60
CA MET A 68 2.28 -1.66 16.95
C MET A 68 3.11 -0.48 17.44
N ALA A 69 4.06 -0.01 16.61
CA ALA A 69 4.89 1.15 16.95
C ALA A 69 4.05 2.42 17.17
N ALA A 70 3.06 2.66 16.32
CA ALA A 70 2.17 3.81 16.45
C ALA A 70 1.34 3.78 17.74
N CYS A 71 0.74 2.64 18.07
CA CYS A 71 -0.04 2.50 19.32
C CYS A 71 0.85 2.63 20.56
N ALA A 72 2.08 2.07 20.52
CA ALA A 72 3.03 2.20 21.63
C ALA A 72 3.42 3.67 21.87
N VAL A 73 3.72 4.42 20.79
CA VAL A 73 4.01 5.86 20.87
C VAL A 73 2.80 6.64 21.39
N ALA A 74 1.60 6.38 20.86
CA ALA A 74 0.39 7.07 21.29
C ALA A 74 0.13 6.86 22.79
N ALA A 75 0.24 5.61 23.27
CA ALA A 75 0.08 5.29 24.68
C ALA A 75 1.11 6.02 25.55
N ASP A 76 2.40 5.98 25.18
CA ASP A 76 3.46 6.60 25.96
C ASP A 76 3.36 8.14 25.97
N LEU A 77 3.02 8.76 24.84
CA LEU A 77 2.82 10.21 24.73
C LEU A 77 1.61 10.70 25.53
N SER A 78 0.60 9.86 25.77
CA SER A 78 -0.60 10.24 26.50
C SER A 78 -0.39 10.40 28.01
N ILE A 79 0.64 9.76 28.56
CA ILE A 79 0.86 9.69 30.00
C ILE A 79 1.12 11.09 30.58
N GLY A 80 0.36 11.44 31.62
CA GLY A 80 0.45 12.72 32.30
C GLY A 80 -0.23 13.89 31.59
N TYR A 81 -0.75 13.70 30.37
CA TYR A 81 -1.50 14.73 29.64
C TYR A 81 -2.96 14.79 30.11
N SER A 82 -3.59 15.96 29.96
CA SER A 82 -5.04 16.11 30.17
C SER A 82 -5.81 15.51 28.99
N LEU A 83 -7.08 15.17 29.20
CA LEU A 83 -7.95 14.65 28.15
C LEU A 83 -8.08 15.63 26.95
N GLU A 84 -8.09 16.93 27.22
CA GLU A 84 -8.07 17.98 26.19
C GLU A 84 -6.79 17.91 25.36
N SER A 85 -5.62 17.75 26.01
CA SER A 85 -4.35 17.67 25.28
C SER A 85 -4.22 16.37 24.47
N ILE A 86 -4.89 15.29 24.88
CA ILE A 86 -4.94 14.05 24.09
C ILE A 86 -5.66 14.30 22.75
N ASN A 87 -6.74 15.09 22.77
CA ASN A 87 -7.49 15.44 21.57
C ASN A 87 -6.70 16.34 20.60
N GLU A 88 -5.59 16.95 21.05
CA GLU A 88 -4.66 17.71 20.21
C GLU A 88 -3.53 16.85 19.63
N ILE A 89 -3.38 15.58 20.05
CA ILE A 89 -2.39 14.67 19.47
C ILE A 89 -2.89 14.27 18.08
N ASP A 90 -2.17 14.64 17.03
CA ASP A 90 -2.47 14.27 15.65
C ASP A 90 -1.51 13.21 15.08
N ALA A 91 -1.89 12.63 13.94
CA ALA A 91 -1.12 11.57 13.28
C ALA A 91 0.27 12.07 12.82
N LYS A 92 0.41 13.36 12.50
CA LYS A 92 1.68 13.96 12.08
C LYS A 92 2.67 14.03 13.24
N ARG A 93 2.22 14.48 14.41
CA ARG A 93 3.02 14.51 15.64
C ARG A 93 3.46 13.11 16.00
N LEU A 94 2.55 12.14 15.96
CA LEU A 94 2.89 10.74 16.22
C LEU A 94 3.94 10.22 15.23
N ALA A 95 3.73 10.43 13.93
CA ALA A 95 4.67 9.99 12.89
C ALA A 95 6.04 10.64 13.07
N SER A 96 6.11 11.90 13.48
CA SER A 96 7.38 12.59 13.75
C SER A 96 8.19 11.90 14.86
N VAL A 97 7.52 11.35 15.88
CA VAL A 97 8.16 10.57 16.95
C VAL A 97 8.69 9.24 16.43
N LEU A 98 8.21 8.72 15.30
CA LEU A 98 8.72 7.51 14.64
C LEU A 98 9.81 7.78 13.59
N ASP A 99 10.29 9.03 13.49
CA ASP A 99 11.14 9.53 12.38
C ASP A 99 10.44 9.46 11.02
N GLY A 100 9.12 9.63 11.03
CA GLY A 100 8.25 9.47 9.88
C GLY A 100 7.69 8.05 9.75
N LEU A 101 6.66 7.94 8.92
CA LEU A 101 6.12 6.68 8.45
C LEU A 101 6.15 6.69 6.92
N PRO A 102 6.37 5.55 6.26
CA PRO A 102 6.15 5.43 4.82
C PRO A 102 4.75 5.95 4.45
N ALA A 103 4.63 6.61 3.29
CA ALA A 103 3.37 7.22 2.86
C ALA A 103 2.21 6.20 2.83
N ASP A 104 2.50 4.96 2.43
CA ASP A 104 1.56 3.84 2.40
C ASP A 104 1.25 3.22 3.78
N ARG A 105 1.80 3.77 4.87
CA ARG A 105 1.57 3.35 6.27
C ARG A 105 1.14 4.49 7.19
N SER A 106 0.91 5.68 6.66
CA SER A 106 0.42 6.86 7.40
C SER A 106 -0.85 6.57 8.20
N TYR A 107 -1.77 5.77 7.65
CA TYR A 107 -2.99 5.31 8.30
C TYR A 107 -2.76 4.59 9.65
N CYS A 108 -1.56 4.05 9.92
CA CYS A 108 -1.25 3.42 11.20
C CYS A 108 -1.21 4.44 12.34
N ALA A 109 -0.76 5.67 12.07
CA ALA A 109 -0.79 6.75 13.04
C ALA A 109 -2.20 7.28 13.25
N GLU A 110 -2.99 7.39 12.18
CA GLU A 110 -4.41 7.78 12.25
C GLU A 110 -5.22 6.80 13.11
N LEU A 111 -5.10 5.49 12.85
CA LEU A 111 -5.72 4.45 13.68
C LEU A 111 -5.42 4.61 15.18
N ALA A 112 -4.14 4.83 15.51
CA ALA A 112 -3.70 4.93 16.91
C ALA A 112 -4.25 6.19 17.58
N VAL A 113 -4.24 7.33 16.87
CA VAL A 113 -4.81 8.60 17.33
C VAL A 113 -6.31 8.48 17.53
N ASP A 114 -7.03 7.96 16.54
CA ASP A 114 -8.49 7.81 16.59
C ASP A 114 -8.91 6.94 17.79
N ALA A 115 -8.21 5.81 18.01
CA ALA A 115 -8.50 4.93 19.14
C ALA A 115 -8.17 5.57 20.50
N LEU A 116 -7.06 6.30 20.60
CA LEU A 116 -6.68 7.01 21.82
C LEU A 116 -7.65 8.14 22.16
N GLN A 117 -8.05 8.95 21.17
CA GLN A 117 -9.01 10.03 21.33
C GLN A 117 -10.43 9.52 21.63
N ALA A 118 -10.82 8.39 21.03
CA ALA A 118 -12.04 7.69 21.40
C ALA A 118 -12.00 7.26 22.88
N ALA A 119 -10.87 6.77 23.38
CA ALA A 119 -10.73 6.40 24.78
C ALA A 119 -10.78 7.63 25.71
N ALA A 120 -10.20 8.76 25.31
CA ALA A 120 -10.32 10.02 26.06
C ALA A 120 -11.77 10.53 26.11
N THR A 121 -12.48 10.44 24.98
CA THR A 121 -13.91 10.77 24.88
C THR A 121 -14.76 9.84 25.74
N SER A 122 -14.42 8.55 25.79
CA SER A 122 -15.07 7.57 26.67
C SER A 122 -14.97 7.98 28.14
N VAL A 123 -13.82 8.49 28.61
CA VAL A 123 -13.68 9.02 29.98
C VAL A 123 -14.66 10.16 30.23
N LEU A 124 -14.77 11.11 29.29
CA LEU A 124 -15.68 12.25 29.41
C LEU A 124 -17.16 11.85 29.41
N ASN A 125 -17.50 10.76 28.73
CA ASN A 125 -18.87 10.27 28.55
C ASN A 125 -19.30 9.19 29.57
N GLY A 126 -18.62 9.11 30.72
CA GLY A 126 -18.97 8.18 31.80
C GLY A 126 -18.58 6.73 31.51
N SER A 127 -17.42 6.51 30.88
CA SER A 127 -16.79 5.20 30.69
C SER A 127 -17.52 4.26 29.71
N ASN A 128 -18.45 4.78 28.91
CA ASN A 128 -19.04 4.04 27.79
C ASN A 128 -18.02 3.83 26.68
N VAL A 129 -17.92 2.61 26.13
CA VAL A 129 -17.02 2.31 25.01
C VAL A 129 -17.36 3.22 23.83
N VAL A 130 -16.36 3.93 23.30
CA VAL A 130 -16.52 4.75 22.09
C VAL A 130 -15.89 4.01 20.93
N ALA A 131 -16.71 3.61 19.96
CA ALA A 131 -16.26 3.07 18.69
C ALA A 131 -16.08 4.21 17.69
N ALA A 132 -14.88 4.35 17.14
CA ALA A 132 -14.59 5.20 16.01
C ALA A 132 -14.45 4.34 14.76
N SER A 133 -15.16 4.72 13.70
CA SER A 133 -15.04 4.03 12.42
C SER A 133 -13.67 4.31 11.83
N LEU A 134 -12.99 3.25 11.38
CA LEU A 134 -11.91 3.43 10.41
C LEU A 134 -12.48 4.25 9.26
N LYS A 135 -11.86 5.39 8.94
CA LYS A 135 -12.04 5.95 7.60
C LYS A 135 -11.73 4.80 6.65
N GLN A 136 -12.75 4.31 5.95
CA GLN A 136 -12.55 3.30 4.93
C GLN A 136 -11.43 3.85 4.04
N ASP A 137 -10.40 3.04 3.77
CA ASP A 137 -9.68 3.20 2.51
C ASP A 137 -10.80 3.31 1.49
N THR A 138 -11.06 4.52 0.96
CA THR A 138 -11.92 4.66 -0.20
C THR A 138 -11.36 3.64 -1.15
N GLU A 139 -12.14 2.60 -1.50
CA GLU A 139 -11.74 1.72 -2.58
C GLU A 139 -11.46 2.64 -3.74
N HIS A 140 -10.18 2.80 -4.07
CA HIS A 140 -9.78 3.72 -5.10
C HIS A 140 -10.28 3.04 -6.37
N GLY A 141 -11.42 3.51 -6.90
CA GLY A 141 -11.94 3.04 -8.17
C GLY A 141 -10.92 3.25 -9.29
N ALA A 142 -11.25 2.75 -10.48
CA ALA A 142 -10.42 2.93 -11.67
C ALA A 142 -9.93 4.37 -11.80
N ARG A 143 -8.60 4.58 -11.77
CA ARG A 143 -7.99 5.92 -11.94
C ARG A 143 -8.09 6.43 -13.37
N VAL A 144 -8.09 5.51 -14.33
CA VAL A 144 -8.34 5.81 -15.74
C VAL A 144 -9.75 5.34 -16.05
N ARG A 145 -10.53 6.23 -16.66
CA ARG A 145 -11.88 5.92 -17.14
C ARG A 145 -11.86 5.84 -18.66
N PHE A 146 -12.79 5.11 -19.26
CA PHE A 146 -12.86 4.97 -20.72
C PHE A 146 -13.15 6.28 -21.45
N ASP A 147 -13.67 7.29 -20.76
CA ASP A 147 -13.90 8.65 -21.26
C ASP A 147 -12.72 9.61 -21.02
N ASP A 148 -11.60 9.13 -20.45
CA ASP A 148 -10.38 9.93 -20.34
C ASP A 148 -9.88 10.30 -21.76
N PRO A 149 -9.64 11.60 -22.06
CA PRO A 149 -9.26 12.04 -23.39
C PRO A 149 -7.96 11.40 -23.89
N LEU A 150 -6.96 11.26 -23.03
CA LEU A 150 -5.67 10.69 -23.42
C LEU A 150 -5.78 9.19 -23.60
N TYR A 151 -6.47 8.49 -22.69
CA TYR A 151 -6.74 7.07 -22.88
C TYR A 151 -7.46 6.81 -24.21
N SER A 152 -8.51 7.58 -24.50
CA SER A 152 -9.29 7.49 -25.72
C SER A 152 -8.42 7.74 -26.97
N GLU A 153 -7.58 8.76 -26.93
CA GLU A 153 -6.65 9.08 -28.02
C GLU A 153 -5.67 7.92 -28.27
N LEU A 154 -5.08 7.36 -27.21
CA LEU A 154 -4.14 6.24 -27.30
C LEU A 154 -4.78 5.01 -27.95
N VAL A 155 -5.95 4.58 -27.47
CA VAL A 155 -6.62 3.37 -27.98
C VAL A 155 -7.20 3.55 -29.39
N GLN A 156 -7.48 4.79 -29.81
CA GLN A 156 -7.99 5.10 -31.15
C GLN A 156 -6.90 5.15 -32.23
N THR A 157 -5.61 5.16 -31.89
CA THR A 157 -4.55 5.05 -32.91
C THR A 157 -4.65 3.74 -33.71
N PRO A 158 -4.05 3.62 -34.91
CA PRO A 158 -4.07 2.35 -35.64
C PRO A 158 -3.44 1.22 -34.83
N GLN A 159 -4.12 0.08 -34.69
CA GLN A 159 -3.61 -1.08 -33.95
C GLN A 159 -2.54 -1.82 -34.77
N PRO A 160 -1.31 -1.97 -34.27
CA PRO A 160 -0.32 -2.82 -34.93
C PRO A 160 -0.73 -4.30 -34.87
N GLU A 161 -0.54 -5.05 -35.95
CA GLU A 161 -0.93 -6.48 -36.04
C GLU A 161 -0.25 -7.37 -34.99
N SER A 162 0.93 -6.96 -34.52
CA SER A 162 1.73 -7.68 -33.52
C SER A 162 1.28 -7.43 -32.07
N VAL A 163 0.26 -6.60 -31.85
CA VAL A 163 -0.15 -6.12 -30.52
C VAL A 163 -1.57 -6.57 -30.19
N SER A 164 -1.72 -7.25 -29.05
CA SER A 164 -3.04 -7.64 -28.52
C SER A 164 -3.83 -6.43 -28.00
N THR A 165 -5.16 -6.48 -28.10
CA THR A 165 -6.06 -5.43 -27.59
C THR A 165 -5.90 -5.25 -26.08
N GLU A 166 -5.66 -6.34 -25.35
CA GLU A 166 -5.47 -6.34 -23.91
C GLU A 166 -4.13 -5.71 -23.49
N ASP A 167 -3.05 -5.93 -24.23
CA ASP A 167 -1.78 -5.21 -23.97
C ASP A 167 -1.89 -3.74 -24.33
N ARG A 168 -2.61 -3.44 -25.42
CA ARG A 168 -2.86 -2.07 -25.82
C ARG A 168 -3.64 -1.30 -24.76
N HIS A 169 -4.68 -1.92 -24.20
CA HIS A 169 -5.41 -1.37 -23.05
C HIS A 169 -4.50 -1.18 -21.83
N LEU A 170 -3.73 -2.21 -21.45
CA LEU A 170 -2.79 -2.16 -20.32
C LEU A 170 -1.82 -0.97 -20.43
N PHE A 171 -1.15 -0.83 -21.57
CA PHE A 171 -0.19 0.26 -21.76
C PHE A 171 -0.89 1.62 -21.90
N ALA A 172 -2.10 1.70 -22.45
CA ALA A 172 -2.86 2.95 -22.48
C ALA A 172 -3.21 3.44 -21.06
N CYS A 173 -3.66 2.54 -20.18
CA CYS A 173 -3.90 2.84 -18.76
C CYS A 173 -2.62 3.31 -18.06
N LEU A 174 -1.51 2.60 -18.25
CA LEU A 174 -0.22 2.92 -17.62
C LEU A 174 0.31 4.30 -18.05
N MET A 175 0.21 4.62 -19.34
CA MET A 175 0.66 5.91 -19.87
C MET A 175 -0.25 7.05 -19.39
N THR A 176 -1.57 6.82 -19.39
CA THR A 176 -2.54 7.82 -18.95
C THR A 176 -2.35 8.17 -17.48
N VAL A 177 -2.22 7.17 -16.61
CA VAL A 177 -2.01 7.43 -15.18
C VAL A 177 -0.65 8.08 -14.89
N ALA A 178 0.39 7.74 -15.67
CA ALA A 178 1.71 8.38 -15.53
C ALA A 178 1.70 9.87 -15.91
N VAL A 179 0.99 10.23 -16.98
CA VAL A 179 0.83 11.63 -17.41
C VAL A 179 0.07 12.46 -16.38
N GLN A 180 -0.96 11.87 -15.76
CA GLN A 180 -1.73 12.54 -14.70
C GLN A 180 -0.89 12.84 -13.44
N GLU A 181 0.19 12.09 -13.22
CA GLU A 181 1.03 12.20 -12.02
C GLU A 181 2.23 13.13 -12.20
N SER A 182 2.84 13.16 -13.39
CA SER A 182 4.07 13.91 -13.60
C SER A 182 4.33 14.21 -15.07
N LYS A 183 5.15 15.24 -15.31
CA LYS A 183 5.77 15.51 -16.60
C LYS A 183 6.96 14.58 -16.90
N HIS A 184 7.45 13.82 -15.91
CA HIS A 184 8.54 12.86 -16.05
C HIS A 184 8.01 11.42 -16.18
N ILE A 185 7.30 11.16 -17.28
CA ILE A 185 6.52 9.94 -17.51
C ILE A 185 7.38 8.67 -17.40
N ALA A 186 8.54 8.63 -18.07
CA ALA A 186 9.43 7.47 -18.04
C ALA A 186 9.89 7.15 -16.61
N ALA A 187 10.31 8.18 -15.86
CA ALA A 187 10.78 8.03 -14.49
C ALA A 187 9.68 7.50 -13.55
N VAL A 188 8.45 8.03 -13.66
CA VAL A 188 7.29 7.56 -12.86
C VAL A 188 6.95 6.09 -13.15
N LEU A 189 7.17 5.64 -14.39
CA LEU A 189 7.01 4.25 -14.79
C LEU A 189 8.23 3.38 -14.46
N GLY A 190 9.28 3.94 -13.86
CA GLY A 190 10.53 3.23 -13.57
C GLY A 190 11.33 2.84 -14.82
N LEU A 191 11.08 3.49 -15.95
CA LEU A 191 11.68 3.23 -17.26
C LEU A 191 12.73 4.28 -17.62
N GLU A 192 13.63 3.91 -18.53
CA GLU A 192 14.42 4.88 -19.28
C GLU A 192 13.58 5.54 -20.38
N GLN A 193 13.96 6.75 -20.81
CA GLN A 193 13.24 7.45 -21.88
C GLN A 193 13.24 6.64 -23.18
N SER A 194 14.36 5.98 -23.51
CA SER A 194 14.46 5.09 -24.67
C SER A 194 13.50 3.89 -24.59
N GLU A 195 13.25 3.36 -23.39
CA GLU A 195 12.29 2.27 -23.17
C GLU A 195 10.86 2.78 -23.37
N LEU A 196 10.53 3.97 -22.85
CA LEU A 196 9.24 4.62 -23.08
C LEU A 196 8.99 4.87 -24.58
N ASP A 197 9.98 5.43 -25.28
CA ASP A 197 9.90 5.70 -26.72
C ASP A 197 9.66 4.41 -27.52
N CYS A 198 10.35 3.32 -27.18
CA CYS A 198 10.14 2.00 -27.79
C CYS A 198 8.73 1.46 -27.51
N LEU A 199 8.19 1.61 -26.29
CA LEU A 199 6.82 1.20 -25.98
C LEU A 199 5.79 2.03 -26.76
N LEU A 200 5.97 3.35 -26.85
CA LEU A 200 5.10 4.22 -27.64
C LEU A 200 5.14 3.82 -29.12
N SER A 201 6.32 3.59 -29.69
CA SER A 201 6.44 3.12 -31.07
C SER A 201 5.78 1.75 -31.29
N LEU A 202 5.82 0.86 -30.30
CA LEU A 202 5.28 -0.49 -30.40
C LEU A 202 3.75 -0.51 -30.26
N PHE A 203 3.19 0.23 -29.31
CA PHE A 203 1.76 0.16 -28.96
C PHE A 203 0.93 1.30 -29.56
N PHE A 204 1.55 2.46 -29.81
CA PHE A 204 0.90 3.71 -30.19
C PHE A 204 1.73 4.51 -31.22
N PRO A 205 2.04 3.94 -32.41
CA PRO A 205 3.02 4.52 -33.34
C PRO A 205 2.72 5.98 -33.76
N GLY A 206 1.46 6.40 -33.76
CA GLY A 206 1.06 7.79 -34.06
C GLY A 206 1.37 8.82 -32.98
N GLN A 207 1.89 8.40 -31.82
CA GLN A 207 2.12 9.28 -30.66
C GLN A 207 3.57 9.73 -30.49
N MET A 208 4.52 9.17 -31.25
CA MET A 208 5.95 9.48 -31.11
C MET A 208 6.31 10.97 -31.31
N GLU A 209 5.52 11.68 -32.10
CA GLU A 209 5.73 13.10 -32.37
C GLU A 209 5.14 14.02 -31.30
N ASN A 210 4.28 13.48 -30.43
CA ASN A 210 3.58 14.26 -29.41
C ASN A 210 4.59 14.74 -28.34
N PRO A 211 4.74 16.07 -28.13
CA PRO A 211 5.71 16.63 -27.19
C PRO A 211 5.41 16.24 -25.73
N LEU A 212 4.20 15.76 -25.43
CA LEU A 212 3.81 15.23 -24.13
C LEU A 212 4.81 14.18 -23.60
N TRP A 213 5.32 13.32 -24.49
CA TRP A 213 6.18 12.19 -24.10
C TRP A 213 7.66 12.59 -23.93
N LYS A 214 8.03 13.80 -24.35
CA LYS A 214 9.41 14.30 -24.32
C LYS A 214 9.63 15.10 -23.04
N GLY A 215 9.84 14.42 -21.93
CA GLY A 215 10.22 15.05 -20.67
C GLY A 215 11.70 15.45 -20.63
N SER A 216 12.04 16.63 -20.10
CA SER A 216 13.43 16.95 -19.72
C SER A 216 13.65 16.62 -18.25
N VAL A 217 14.65 15.81 -17.90
CA VAL A 217 14.94 15.49 -16.49
C VAL A 217 15.49 16.72 -15.78
N SER A 218 14.78 17.24 -14.78
CA SER A 218 15.36 18.13 -13.77
C SER A 218 15.80 17.28 -12.58
N ALA A 219 16.99 17.55 -12.03
CA ALA A 219 17.65 16.73 -11.00
C ALA A 219 16.92 16.69 -9.63
N GLN A 220 15.79 17.38 -9.46
CA GLN A 220 15.17 17.63 -8.16
C GLN A 220 13.83 16.89 -7.90
N GLU A 221 13.23 16.20 -8.87
CA GLU A 221 11.92 15.54 -8.74
C GLU A 221 11.94 14.07 -9.20
N LEU A 222 12.88 13.27 -8.69
CA LEU A 222 12.85 11.83 -8.91
C LEU A 222 11.73 11.18 -8.06
N PRO A 223 10.91 10.28 -8.62
CA PRO A 223 9.91 9.52 -7.86
C PRO A 223 10.57 8.73 -6.72
N SER A 224 9.77 8.41 -5.69
CA SER A 224 10.18 7.54 -4.57
C SER A 224 10.96 6.32 -5.08
N GLU A 225 12.13 6.06 -4.48
CA GLU A 225 13.04 5.01 -4.91
C GLU A 225 12.31 3.65 -5.04
N CYS A 226 12.39 3.07 -6.24
CA CYS A 226 11.88 1.74 -6.52
C CYS A 226 12.55 0.73 -5.57
N ASN A 227 11.77 -0.18 -4.99
CA ASN A 227 12.33 -1.25 -4.17
C ASN A 227 13.14 -2.21 -5.07
N GLU A 228 14.47 -2.16 -4.96
CA GLU A 228 15.39 -2.96 -5.78
C GLU A 228 15.19 -4.47 -5.61
N GLU A 229 14.80 -4.93 -4.42
CA GLU A 229 14.54 -6.35 -4.15
C GLU A 229 13.29 -6.83 -4.89
N VAL A 230 12.22 -6.03 -4.88
CA VAL A 230 11.00 -6.31 -5.67
C VAL A 230 11.32 -6.34 -7.15
N LEU A 231 12.11 -5.38 -7.64
CA LEU A 231 12.53 -5.34 -9.04
C LEU A 231 13.35 -6.58 -9.42
N SER A 232 14.31 -6.97 -8.59
CA SER A 232 15.13 -8.16 -8.81
C SER A 232 14.28 -9.44 -8.94
N ILE A 233 13.29 -9.62 -8.06
CA ILE A 233 12.34 -10.73 -8.14
C ILE A 233 11.59 -10.69 -9.49
N LEU A 234 11.01 -9.55 -9.85
CA LEU A 234 10.24 -9.41 -11.09
C LEU A 234 11.10 -9.69 -12.33
N LEU A 235 12.33 -9.18 -12.37
CA LEU A 235 13.27 -9.41 -13.46
C LEU A 235 13.68 -10.88 -13.58
N SER A 236 13.80 -11.61 -12.46
CA SER A 236 14.10 -13.04 -12.49
C SER A 236 12.98 -13.91 -13.11
N HIS A 237 11.78 -13.35 -13.24
CA HIS A 237 10.62 -13.98 -13.87
C HIS A 237 10.41 -13.57 -15.34
N VAL A 238 11.26 -12.71 -15.90
CA VAL A 238 11.20 -12.33 -17.33
C VAL A 238 11.59 -13.55 -18.19
N PRO A 239 10.77 -13.95 -19.17
CA PRO A 239 11.10 -15.05 -20.08
C PRO A 239 12.40 -14.79 -20.86
N THR A 240 13.18 -15.85 -21.09
CA THR A 240 14.44 -15.79 -21.88
C THR A 240 14.29 -16.39 -23.27
N ASP A 241 13.20 -17.10 -23.53
CA ASP A 241 12.94 -17.92 -24.71
C ASP A 241 12.02 -17.26 -25.75
N LYS A 242 11.34 -16.15 -25.40
CA LYS A 242 10.46 -15.43 -26.34
C LYS A 242 11.27 -14.50 -27.26
N GLY A 243 10.63 -14.03 -28.35
CA GLY A 243 11.24 -13.07 -29.27
C GLY A 243 11.68 -11.77 -28.59
N SER A 244 12.68 -11.09 -29.16
CA SER A 244 13.32 -9.90 -28.58
C SER A 244 12.32 -8.84 -28.10
N ASN A 245 11.28 -8.56 -28.89
CA ASN A 245 10.25 -7.58 -28.56
C ASN A 245 9.39 -8.00 -27.37
N GLN A 246 9.06 -9.29 -27.24
CA GLN A 246 8.23 -9.75 -26.13
C GLN A 246 9.02 -9.78 -24.82
N ASN A 247 10.29 -10.16 -24.85
CA ASN A 247 11.19 -10.05 -23.70
C ASN A 247 11.37 -8.60 -23.26
N PHE A 248 11.49 -7.67 -24.23
CA PHE A 248 11.55 -6.24 -23.97
C PHE A 248 10.28 -5.74 -23.25
N VAL A 249 9.09 -6.10 -23.74
CA VAL A 249 7.81 -5.72 -23.10
C VAL A 249 7.70 -6.31 -21.69
N SER A 250 8.03 -7.60 -21.50
CA SER A 250 8.05 -8.24 -20.19
C SER A 250 8.99 -7.54 -19.21
N ARG A 251 10.19 -7.14 -19.66
CA ARG A 251 11.15 -6.41 -18.83
C ARG A 251 10.65 -5.02 -18.45
N CYS A 252 10.06 -4.28 -19.40
CA CYS A 252 9.47 -2.98 -19.13
C CYS A 252 8.31 -3.11 -18.12
N LEU A 253 7.44 -4.11 -18.30
CA LEU A 253 6.34 -4.35 -17.37
C LEU A 253 6.85 -4.71 -15.97
N ALA A 254 7.93 -5.49 -15.85
CA ALA A 254 8.56 -5.78 -14.56
C ALA A 254 9.04 -4.50 -13.85
N ARG A 255 9.69 -3.58 -14.58
CA ARG A 255 10.12 -2.28 -14.05
C ARG A 255 8.92 -1.42 -13.61
N ILE A 256 7.89 -1.35 -14.45
CA ILE A 256 6.65 -0.64 -14.15
C ILE A 256 5.97 -1.21 -12.90
N ILE A 257 5.80 -2.52 -12.81
CA ILE A 257 5.20 -3.16 -11.63
C ILE A 257 6.01 -2.82 -10.38
N ALA A 258 7.34 -2.86 -10.44
CA ALA A 258 8.20 -2.50 -9.31
C ALA A 258 7.99 -1.04 -8.86
N ALA A 259 8.00 -0.09 -9.82
CA ALA A 259 7.75 1.32 -9.55
C ALA A 259 6.35 1.56 -8.96
N ARG A 260 5.32 0.95 -9.55
CA ARG A 260 3.92 1.08 -9.09
C ARG A 260 3.66 0.40 -7.75
N THR A 261 4.43 -0.64 -7.42
CA THR A 261 4.32 -1.34 -6.12
C THR A 261 4.69 -0.43 -4.95
N ALA A 262 5.56 0.56 -5.16
CA ALA A 262 5.93 1.55 -4.14
C ALA A 262 4.79 2.54 -3.80
N LEU A 263 3.78 2.69 -4.66
CA LEU A 263 2.66 3.60 -4.43
C LEU A 263 1.65 3.01 -3.43
N PRO A 264 0.93 3.85 -2.65
CA PRO A 264 -0.09 3.39 -1.72
C PRO A 264 -1.27 2.72 -2.45
N GLY A 265 -2.07 1.95 -1.70
CA GLY A 265 -3.27 1.30 -2.21
C GLY A 265 -3.01 0.02 -3.03
N HIS A 266 -3.99 -0.31 -3.89
CA HIS A 266 -3.97 -1.51 -4.71
C HIS A 266 -3.11 -1.32 -5.97
N LEU A 267 -2.27 -2.32 -6.28
CA LEU A 267 -1.36 -2.26 -7.43
C LEU A 267 -2.10 -2.05 -8.77
N TRP A 268 -3.24 -2.69 -8.98
CA TRP A 268 -4.00 -2.52 -10.23
C TRP A 268 -4.50 -1.08 -10.41
N VAL A 269 -4.93 -0.44 -9.33
CA VAL A 269 -5.31 0.99 -9.29
C VAL A 269 -4.09 1.88 -9.57
N ALA A 270 -2.96 1.59 -8.93
CA ALA A 270 -1.70 2.31 -9.16
C ALA A 270 -1.21 2.19 -10.61
N MET A 271 -1.63 1.15 -11.33
CA MET A 271 -1.38 0.94 -12.75
C MET A 271 -2.45 1.54 -13.67
N GLY A 272 -3.47 2.20 -13.11
CA GLY A 272 -4.56 2.82 -13.87
C GLY A 272 -5.55 1.82 -14.47
N LEU A 273 -5.50 0.55 -14.07
CA LEU A 273 -6.41 -0.47 -14.59
C LEU A 273 -7.84 -0.26 -14.09
N THR A 274 -8.82 -0.72 -14.85
CA THR A 274 -10.23 -0.56 -14.49
C THR A 274 -10.71 -1.65 -13.55
N GLU A 275 -10.11 -2.84 -13.65
CA GLU A 275 -10.49 -4.00 -12.87
C GLU A 275 -9.28 -4.81 -12.43
N ARG A 276 -9.38 -5.45 -11.27
CA ARG A 276 -8.32 -6.29 -10.72
C ARG A 276 -7.89 -7.44 -11.65
N PRO A 277 -8.79 -8.21 -12.30
CA PRO A 277 -8.40 -9.35 -13.14
C PRO A 277 -7.47 -8.97 -14.30
N GLN A 278 -7.53 -7.73 -14.78
CA GLN A 278 -6.67 -7.23 -15.85
C GLN A 278 -5.17 -7.29 -15.47
N LEU A 279 -4.84 -6.99 -14.21
CA LEU A 279 -3.46 -7.11 -13.73
C LEU A 279 -3.00 -8.57 -13.72
N THR A 280 -3.84 -9.47 -13.22
CA THR A 280 -3.53 -10.90 -13.22
C THR A 280 -3.38 -11.43 -14.64
N ALA A 281 -4.23 -11.02 -15.58
CA ALA A 281 -4.12 -11.38 -16.99
C ALA A 281 -2.83 -10.83 -17.65
N ALA A 282 -2.42 -9.60 -17.31
CA ALA A 282 -1.15 -9.04 -17.77
C ALA A 282 0.06 -9.83 -17.24
N ILE A 283 0.07 -10.15 -15.94
CA ILE A 283 1.15 -10.93 -15.32
C ILE A 283 1.21 -12.35 -15.89
N ASN A 284 0.06 -13.01 -16.13
CA ASN A 284 0.02 -14.33 -16.78
C ASN A 284 0.68 -14.32 -18.17
N ARG A 285 0.45 -13.26 -18.97
CA ARG A 285 0.99 -13.17 -20.34
C ARG A 285 2.48 -12.85 -20.37
N HIS A 286 2.92 -11.91 -19.53
CA HIS A 286 4.28 -11.34 -19.59
C HIS A 286 5.26 -11.94 -18.58
N LEU A 287 4.79 -12.42 -17.42
CA LEU A 287 5.59 -13.00 -16.34
C LEU A 287 4.98 -14.34 -15.88
N PRO A 288 4.85 -15.35 -16.77
CA PRO A 288 4.09 -16.57 -16.50
C PRO A 288 4.64 -17.39 -15.33
N THR A 289 5.95 -17.38 -15.09
CA THR A 289 6.56 -18.09 -13.95
C THR A 289 6.23 -17.41 -12.61
N LEU A 290 6.12 -16.07 -12.59
CA LEU A 290 5.63 -15.32 -11.42
C LEU A 290 4.15 -15.66 -11.18
N ALA A 291 3.37 -15.73 -12.25
CA ALA A 291 1.96 -16.10 -12.18
C ALA A 291 1.75 -17.49 -11.55
N LYS A 292 2.51 -18.47 -12.02
CA LYS A 292 2.53 -19.82 -11.47
C LYS A 292 2.98 -19.86 -10.01
N ALA A 293 3.94 -19.03 -9.62
CA ALA A 293 4.39 -18.94 -8.23
C ALA A 293 3.27 -18.44 -7.30
N ASN A 294 2.41 -17.54 -7.79
CA ASN A 294 1.23 -17.04 -7.07
C ASN A 294 -0.04 -17.88 -7.29
N HIS A 295 0.08 -19.20 -7.36
CA HIS A 295 -1.03 -20.15 -7.61
C HIS A 295 -2.19 -20.07 -6.61
N GLN A 296 -1.96 -19.55 -5.40
CA GLN A 296 -3.00 -19.35 -4.38
C GLN A 296 -3.76 -18.03 -4.56
N ASN A 297 -3.49 -17.26 -5.61
CA ASN A 297 -4.15 -15.99 -5.92
C ASN A 297 -4.01 -14.95 -4.79
N MET A 298 -2.81 -14.84 -4.21
CA MET A 298 -2.52 -13.74 -3.28
C MET A 298 -2.62 -12.40 -4.00
N ARG A 299 -3.03 -11.35 -3.29
CA ARG A 299 -2.96 -9.97 -3.79
C ARG A 299 -1.52 -9.67 -4.22
N TRP A 300 -1.31 -9.27 -5.47
CA TRP A 300 0.02 -9.13 -6.09
C TRP A 300 1.04 -8.36 -5.25
N LYS A 301 0.67 -7.19 -4.73
CA LYS A 301 1.56 -6.39 -3.86
C LYS A 301 1.99 -7.16 -2.62
N ARG A 302 1.07 -7.88 -1.96
CA ARG A 302 1.40 -8.73 -0.78
C ARG A 302 2.27 -9.92 -1.16
N PHE A 303 1.98 -10.55 -2.31
CA PHE A 303 2.79 -11.65 -2.81
C PHE A 303 4.25 -11.21 -3.03
N LEU A 304 4.48 -10.10 -3.72
CA LEU A 304 5.82 -9.58 -3.99
C LEU A 304 6.61 -9.27 -2.70
N TYR A 305 5.99 -8.57 -1.73
CA TYR A 305 6.65 -8.30 -0.45
C TYR A 305 6.87 -9.56 0.40
N LYS A 306 6.00 -10.58 0.29
CA LYS A 306 6.24 -11.88 0.92
C LYS A 306 7.50 -12.54 0.34
N GLN A 307 7.66 -12.55 -0.99
CA GLN A 307 8.85 -13.09 -1.64
C GLN A 307 10.12 -12.38 -1.18
N VAL A 308 10.10 -11.04 -1.07
CA VAL A 308 11.22 -10.27 -0.50
C VAL A 308 11.54 -10.70 0.93
N CYS A 309 10.52 -10.81 1.79
CA CYS A 309 10.72 -11.25 3.18
C CYS A 309 11.30 -12.67 3.26
N ASP A 310 10.82 -13.59 2.42
CA ASP A 310 11.26 -14.98 2.39
C ASP A 310 12.74 -15.07 1.96
N LEU A 311 13.17 -14.25 0.98
CA LEU A 311 14.57 -14.17 0.55
C LEU A 311 15.50 -13.60 1.64
N ASN A 312 15.03 -12.66 2.45
CA ASN A 312 15.79 -12.00 3.51
C ASN A 312 15.77 -12.75 4.86
N GLY A 313 15.46 -14.06 4.86
CA GLY A 313 15.50 -14.91 6.07
C GLY A 313 14.27 -14.78 6.99
N GLY A 314 13.17 -14.23 6.48
CA GLY A 314 11.78 -14.35 6.97
C GLY A 314 11.55 -14.44 8.48
N VAL A 315 11.34 -13.30 9.16
CA VAL A 315 10.84 -13.28 10.56
C VAL A 315 9.45 -12.60 10.68
N MET A 316 8.89 -12.05 9.60
CA MET A 316 7.68 -11.21 9.69
C MET A 316 6.34 -11.92 9.45
N CYS A 317 6.28 -13.17 8.99
CA CYS A 317 5.01 -13.89 8.87
C CYS A 317 4.78 -14.81 10.09
N LYS A 318 4.28 -14.24 11.19
CA LYS A 318 3.96 -14.97 12.43
C LYS A 318 2.67 -15.83 12.35
N ALA A 319 2.24 -16.24 11.15
CA ALA A 319 1.06 -17.09 11.01
C ALA A 319 1.50 -18.51 10.57
N PRO A 320 1.44 -19.52 11.46
CA PRO A 320 1.97 -20.86 11.19
C PRO A 320 1.17 -21.65 10.14
N ASN A 321 0.03 -21.14 9.66
CA ASN A 321 -0.69 -21.69 8.52
C ASN A 321 -1.61 -20.61 7.92
N CYS A 322 -1.49 -20.33 6.61
CA CYS A 322 -2.29 -19.29 5.96
C CYS A 322 -3.80 -19.58 6.03
N GLY A 323 -4.23 -20.85 5.97
CA GLY A 323 -5.65 -21.22 5.99
C GLY A 323 -6.38 -20.93 7.31
N VAL A 324 -5.65 -20.69 8.40
CA VAL A 324 -6.18 -20.25 9.71
C VAL A 324 -5.65 -18.88 10.11
N CYS A 325 -4.96 -18.19 9.20
CA CYS A 325 -4.48 -16.83 9.42
C CYS A 325 -5.68 -15.87 9.35
N SER A 326 -5.84 -15.05 10.38
CA SER A 326 -6.86 -13.99 10.44
C SER A 326 -6.76 -12.98 9.29
N ASP A 327 -5.57 -12.83 8.68
CA ASP A 327 -5.34 -12.00 7.50
C ASP A 327 -5.56 -12.74 6.16
N TYR A 328 -6.10 -13.97 6.16
CA TYR A 328 -6.28 -14.76 4.93
C TYR A 328 -7.07 -14.00 3.86
N ASN A 329 -8.25 -13.45 4.17
CA ASN A 329 -9.08 -12.70 3.19
C ASN A 329 -8.46 -11.37 2.73
N ARG A 330 -7.38 -10.93 3.38
CA ARG A 330 -6.59 -9.76 2.98
C ARG A 330 -5.39 -10.15 2.13
N CYS A 331 -4.85 -11.35 2.34
CA CYS A 331 -3.75 -11.92 1.59
C CYS A 331 -4.24 -12.57 0.30
N PHE A 332 -5.31 -13.34 0.37
CA PHE A 332 -5.89 -14.18 -0.66
C PHE A 332 -7.25 -13.63 -1.09
N VAL A 333 -7.72 -14.06 -2.26
CA VAL A 333 -9.03 -13.68 -2.78
C VAL A 333 -9.81 -14.93 -3.13
N GLU A 334 -11.08 -14.94 -2.74
CA GLU A 334 -12.02 -15.99 -3.09
C GLU A 334 -12.32 -15.94 -4.59
N GLU A 335 -12.31 -17.09 -5.25
CA GLU A 335 -12.65 -17.20 -6.68
C GLU A 335 -14.06 -16.66 -6.90
N GLY A 336 -14.20 -15.56 -7.67
CA GLY A 336 -15.49 -14.97 -8.05
C GLY A 336 -15.99 -13.79 -7.21
N SER A 337 -15.13 -13.13 -6.41
CA SER A 337 -15.48 -11.84 -5.80
C SER A 337 -14.97 -10.67 -6.65
N ASP A 338 -15.89 -10.08 -7.40
CA ASP A 338 -15.74 -8.79 -8.12
C ASP A 338 -15.73 -7.60 -7.14
#